data_AF-A0A9Q0T3X3-F1
#
_entry.id   AF-A0A9Q0T3X3-F1
#
_cell.length_a   1.000
_cell.length_b   1.000
_cell.length_c   1.000
_cell.angle_alpha   90.00
_cell.angle_beta   90.00
_cell.angle_gamma   90.00
#
_symmetry.space_group_name_H-M   'P 1'
#
loop_
_entity.id
_entity.type
_entity.pdbx_description
1 polymer ?
#
loop_
_entity_poly.entity_id
_entity_poly.type
_entity_poly.pdbx_seq_one_letter_code
_entity_poly.pdbx_strand_id
1 'polypeptide(L)' 'MKQVIVFKVQMACGKSRVKARTVVAKACGVNSLALQGDDRIVVSGDGIDAAHLTYCLRKKVGHADIISIMLMQQ' A
#
# COMPACT_ATOMS: atom_id res chain seq x y z
N MET A 1 10.07 3.07 -13.62
CA MET A 1 10.06 4.33 -12.85
C MET A 1 9.84 4.00 -11.38
N LYS A 2 10.86 4.17 -10.54
CA LYS A 2 10.79 3.80 -9.13
C LYS A 2 9.90 4.76 -8.34
N GLN A 3 9.04 4.20 -7.50
CA GLN A 3 8.03 4.90 -6.73
C GLN A 3 8.10 4.50 -5.26
N VAL A 4 7.84 5.46 -4.37
CA VAL A 4 7.47 5.20 -2.98
C VAL A 4 6.09 5.79 -2.74
N ILE A 5 5.16 4.95 -2.30
CA ILE A 5 3.76 5.29 -2.09
C ILE A 5 3.41 5.05 -0.63
N VAL A 6 2.73 6.00 0.00
CA VAL A 6 2.20 5.83 1.34
C VAL A 6 0.69 5.74 1.25
N PHE A 7 0.12 4.63 1.73
CA PHE A 7 -1.31 4.47 1.89
C PHE A 7 -1.68 4.61 3.36
N LYS A 8 -2.78 5.29 3.66
CA LYS A 8 -3.50 5.15 4.93
C LYS A 8 -4.61 4.14 4.73
N VAL A 9 -4.73 3.15 5.61
CA VAL A 9 -5.70 2.05 5.52
C VAL A 9 -6.32 1.82 6.88
N GLN A 10 -7.65 1.75 6.93
CA GLN A 10 -8.38 1.41 8.14
C GLN A 10 -8.17 -0.07 8.47
N MET A 11 -7.33 -0.34 9.49
CA MET A 11 -6.99 -1.68 9.94
C MET A 11 -7.37 -1.84 11.42
N ALA A 12 -8.58 -2.34 11.69
CA ALA A 12 -9.13 -2.42 13.05
C ALA A 12 -8.43 -3.44 13.97
N CYS A 13 -7.74 -4.44 13.43
CA CYS A 13 -7.09 -5.48 14.23
C CYS A 13 -5.90 -6.15 13.51
N GLY A 14 -5.22 -7.07 14.21
CA GLY A 14 -4.12 -7.84 13.64
C GLY A 14 -4.48 -8.60 12.36
N LYS A 15 -5.71 -9.15 12.28
CA LYS A 15 -6.19 -9.86 11.08
C LYS A 15 -6.27 -8.94 9.86
N SER A 16 -6.81 -7.72 10.02
CA SER A 16 -6.84 -6.73 8.94
C SER A 16 -5.44 -6.28 8.53
N ARG A 17 -4.50 -6.15 9.47
CA ARG A 17 -3.10 -5.82 9.17
C ARG A 17 -2.40 -6.88 8.32
N VAL A 18 -2.57 -8.16 8.66
CA VAL A 18 -2.05 -9.27 7.85
C VAL A 18 -2.68 -9.27 6.47
N LYS A 19 -4.00 -9.08 6.36
CA LYS A 19 -4.70 -9.03 5.08
C LYS A 19 -4.21 -7.87 4.20
N ALA A 20 -4.03 -6.69 4.77
CA ALA A 20 -3.51 -5.53 4.06
C ALA A 20 -2.10 -5.80 3.52
N ARG A 21 -1.23 -6.36 4.36
CA ARG A 21 0.11 -6.79 3.97
C ARG A 21 0.08 -7.75 2.79
N THR A 22 -0.79 -8.76 2.82
CA THR A 22 -0.92 -9.73 1.73
C THR A 22 -1.45 -9.10 0.44
N VAL A 23 -2.40 -8.15 0.53
CA VAL A 23 -2.93 -7.45 -0.66
C VAL A 23 -1.83 -6.63 -1.33
N VAL A 24 -1.06 -5.86 -0.56
CA VAL A 24 0.03 -5.03 -1.08
C VAL A 24 1.17 -5.89 -1.63
N ALA A 25 1.59 -6.94 -0.92
CA ALA A 25 2.68 -7.81 -1.37
C ALA A 25 2.37 -8.54 -2.70
N LYS A 26 1.09 -8.73 -3.04
CA LYS A 26 0.67 -9.37 -4.30
C LYS A 26 0.47 -8.38 -5.45
N ALA A 27 0.59 -7.08 -5.20
CA ALA A 27 0.39 -6.08 -6.25
C ALA A 27 1.57 -6.05 -7.21
N CYS A 28 1.27 -5.89 -8.51
CA CYS A 28 2.31 -5.77 -9.54
C CYS A 28 3.17 -4.52 -9.28
N GLY A 29 4.46 -4.64 -9.54
CA GLY A 29 5.42 -3.56 -9.35
C GLY A 29 5.90 -3.36 -7.92
N VAL A 30 5.29 -3.98 -6.91
CA VAL A 30 5.74 -3.87 -5.51
C VAL A 30 7.02 -4.66 -5.28
N ASN A 31 8.04 -4.00 -4.74
CA ASN A 31 9.32 -4.61 -4.39
C ASN A 31 9.48 -4.77 -2.87
N SER A 32 9.01 -3.79 -2.09
CA SER A 32 8.97 -3.89 -0.63
C SER A 32 7.82 -3.09 -0.05
N LEU A 33 7.48 -3.41 1.21
CA LEU A 33 6.49 -2.68 1.98
C LEU A 33 6.87 -2.68 3.47
N ALA A 34 6.43 -1.65 4.18
CA ALA A 34 6.50 -1.56 5.63
C ALA A 34 5.18 -1.03 6.20
N LEU A 35 4.73 -1.61 7.32
CA LEU A 35 3.66 -1.01 8.11
C LEU A 35 4.27 0.06 9.02
N GLN A 36 3.68 1.26 9.01
CA GLN A 36 4.10 2.37 9.85
C GLN A 36 2.93 2.79 10.75
N GLY A 37 3.11 2.66 12.07
CA GLY A 37 2.02 2.85 13.02
C GLY A 37 0.87 1.86 12.79
N ASP A 38 -0.33 2.28 13.18
CA ASP A 38 -1.51 1.40 13.12
C ASP A 38 -2.29 1.48 11.79
N ASP A 39 -2.09 2.53 11.00
CA ASP A 39 -2.92 2.81 9.82
C ASP A 39 -2.15 3.05 8.52
N ARG A 40 -0.80 3.05 8.50
CA ARG A 40 -0.04 3.34 7.26
C ARG A 40 0.70 2.15 6.70
N ILE A 41 0.77 2.12 5.36
CA ILE A 41 1.59 1.19 4.59
C ILE A 41 2.47 2.01 3.65
N VAL A 42 3.78 1.90 3.83
CA VAL A 42 4.77 2.45 2.90
C VAL A 42 5.13 1.35 1.92
N VAL A 43 5.07 1.65 0.63
CA VAL A 43 5.28 0.69 -0.46
C VAL A 43 6.33 1.25 -1.40
N SER A 44 7.34 0.46 -1.74
CA SER A 44 8.31 0.82 -2.76
C SER A 44 8.30 -0.17 -3.92
N GLY A 45 8.55 0.31 -5.13
CA GLY A 45 8.48 -0.53 -6.31
C GLY A 45 8.67 0.22 -7.61
N ASP A 46 8.41 -0.45 -8.72
CA ASP A 46 8.46 0.11 -10.08
C ASP A 46 7.16 -0.19 -10.82
N GLY A 47 6.52 0.85 -11.37
CA GLY A 47 5.28 0.71 -12.14
C GLY A 47 4.08 0.30 -11.29
N ILE A 48 4.01 0.75 -10.03
CA ILE A 48 2.87 0.47 -9.17
C ILE A 48 1.66 1.29 -9.65
N ASP A 49 0.57 0.60 -9.99
CA ASP A 49 -0.73 1.24 -10.19
C ASP A 49 -1.35 1.58 -8.82
N ALA A 50 -1.12 2.80 -8.35
CA ALA A 50 -1.60 3.29 -7.08
C ALA A 50 -3.13 3.30 -6.98
N ALA A 51 -3.83 3.59 -8.08
CA ALA A 51 -5.29 3.65 -8.11
C ALA A 51 -5.89 2.25 -7.97
N HIS A 52 -5.39 1.29 -8.75
CA HIS A 52 -5.82 -0.10 -8.66
C HIS A 52 -5.48 -0.74 -7.30
N LEU A 53 -4.31 -0.41 -6.73
CA LEU A 53 -3.94 -0.88 -5.40
C LEU A 53 -4.85 -0.30 -4.31
N THR A 54 -5.19 0.99 -4.40
CA THR A 54 -6.17 1.63 -3.50
C THR A 54 -7.53 0.94 -3.60
N TYR A 55 -8.01 0.66 -4.81
CA TYR A 55 -9.24 -0.08 -5.03
C TYR A 55 -9.19 -1.48 -4.38
N CYS A 56 -8.09 -2.22 -4.56
CA CYS A 56 -7.91 -3.53 -3.95
C CYS A 56 -7.94 -3.48 -2.41
N LEU A 57 -7.33 -2.46 -1.81
CA LEU A 57 -7.34 -2.24 -0.37
C LEU A 57 -8.76 -1.91 0.13
N ARG A 58 -9.47 -0.99 -0.52
CA ARG A 58 -10.87 -0.66 -0.21
C ARG A 58 -11.78 -1.87 -0.28
N LYS A 59 -11.62 -2.70 -1.31
CA LYS A 59 -12.43 -3.90 -1.53
C LYS A 59 -12.16 -5.02 -0.53
N LYS A 60 -10.89 -5.22 -0.15
CA LYS A 60 -10.48 -6.42 0.61
C LYS A 60 -10.22 -6.14 2.08
N VAL A 61 -9.87 -4.93 2.47
CA VAL A 61 -9.38 -4.61 3.81
C VAL A 61 -10.32 -3.64 4.51
N GLY A 62 -10.50 -2.44 3.95
CA GLY A 62 -11.22 -1.33 4.58
C GLY A 62 -10.88 -0.02 3.88
N HIS A 63 -11.41 1.10 4.37
CA HIS A 63 -11.16 2.42 3.77
C HIS A 63 -9.66 2.66 3.57
N ALA A 64 -9.27 3.17 2.41
CA ALA A 64 -7.87 3.41 2.08
C ALA A 64 -7.71 4.67 1.26
N ASP A 65 -6.69 5.47 1.58
CA ASP A 65 -6.34 6.70 0.87
C ASP A 65 -4.86 6.70 0.50
N ILE A 66 -4.56 7.35 -0.62
CA ILE A 66 -3.19 7.66 -1.02
C ILE A 66 -2.78 8.93 -0.29
N ILE A 67 -1.74 8.84 0.55
CA ILE A 67 -1.21 9.98 1.29
C ILE A 67 -0.12 10.68 0.49
N SER A 68 0.74 9.93 -0.19
CA SER A 68 1.80 10.49 -1.03
C SER A 68 2.25 9.50 -2.09
N ILE A 69 2.70 10.04 -3.23
CA ILE A 69 3.43 9.31 -4.26
C ILE A 69 4.71 10.10 -4.53
N MET A 70 5.86 9.46 -4.34
CA MET A 70 7.17 10.04 -4.62
C MET A 70 7.84 9.26 -5.74
N LEU A 71 8.35 9.99 -6.73
CA LEU A 71 9.17 9.42 -7.79
C LEU A 71 10.63 9.48 -7.35
N MET A 72 11.33 8.35 -7.39
CA MET A 72 12.76 8.35 -7.16
C MET A 72 13.46 8.64 -8.48
N GLN A 73 14.12 9.80 -8.54
CA GLN A 73 15.06 10.10 -9.62
C GLN A 73 16.31 9.25 -9.43
N GLN A 74 16.84 8.76 -10.55
CA GLN A 74 17.96 7.84 -10.59
C GLN A 74 19.28 8.59 -10.44
#